data_AF-A0A2Z6T7N8-F1
#
_entry.id   AF-A0A2Z6T7N8-F1
#
_cell.length_a   1.000
_cell.length_b   1.000
_cell.length_c   1.000
_cell.angle_alpha   90.00
_cell.angle_beta   90.00
_cell.angle_gamma   90.00
#
_symmetry.space_group_name_H-M   'P 1'
#
loop_
_entity.id
_entity.type
_entity.pdbx_description
1 polymer ?
#
loop_
_entity_poly.entity_id
_entity_poly.type
_entity_poly.pdbx_seq_one_letter_code
_entity_poly.pdbx_strand_id
1 'polypeptide(L)'
;MASSIVITLLSADAIGFVVKHLIQRARPAGHMPIDDGFSFPSGHTLGMGILVIWLIMVLLPKILKNRTTRIWVDVVLLIWLGLVMCSRVYLLAHYPSDVCGSLAFALMWVGIVELFLHNMAKKLWNINI
;
A
#
# COMPACT_ATOMS: atom_id res chain seq x y z
N MET A 1 10.52 12.77 -3.57
CA MET A 1 9.15 12.71 -2.99
C MET A 1 8.20 12.07 -3.99
N ALA A 2 7.87 12.72 -5.12
CA ALA A 2 7.12 12.04 -6.18
C ALA A 2 7.85 10.80 -6.73
N SER A 3 9.18 10.85 -6.78
CA SER A 3 10.00 9.70 -7.17
C SER A 3 9.89 8.49 -6.23
N SER A 4 9.73 8.71 -4.91
CA SER A 4 9.72 7.60 -3.96
C SER A 4 8.43 6.80 -4.06
N ILE A 5 7.27 7.46 -4.13
CA ILE A 5 5.99 6.77 -4.32
C ILE A 5 5.93 5.96 -5.62
N VAL A 6 6.48 6.50 -6.72
CA VAL A 6 6.52 5.77 -8.00
C VAL A 6 7.40 4.52 -7.89
N ILE A 7 8.57 4.63 -7.27
CA ILE A 7 9.45 3.48 -7.02
C ILE A 7 8.75 2.46 -6.13
N THR A 8 8.10 2.90 -5.05
CA THR A 8 7.38 2.02 -4.13
C THR A 8 6.26 1.27 -4.83
N LEU A 9 5.44 1.94 -5.64
CA LEU A 9 4.33 1.31 -6.37
C LEU A 9 4.83 0.29 -7.40
N LEU A 10 5.82 0.66 -8.24
CA LEU A 10 6.35 -0.22 -9.28
C LEU A 10 7.04 -1.46 -8.68
N SER A 11 7.85 -1.27 -7.64
CA SER A 11 8.55 -2.38 -6.98
C SER A 11 7.58 -3.28 -6.20
N ALA A 12 6.57 -2.71 -5.54
CA ALA A 12 5.55 -3.49 -4.85
C ALA A 12 4.68 -4.29 -5.81
N ASP A 13 4.34 -3.73 -6.98
CA ASP A 13 3.57 -4.45 -7.99
C ASP A 13 4.36 -5.65 -8.55
N ALA A 14 5.64 -5.43 -8.88
CA ALA A 14 6.53 -6.51 -9.33
C ALA A 14 6.66 -7.64 -8.29
N ILE A 15 6.86 -7.31 -7.02
CA ILE A 15 6.96 -8.31 -5.95
C ILE A 15 5.60 -8.94 -5.67
N GLY A 16 4.52 -8.15 -5.67
CA GLY A 16 3.16 -8.63 -5.51
C GLY A 16 2.79 -9.64 -6.59
N PHE A 17 3.22 -9.42 -7.83
CA PHE A 17 3.08 -10.35 -8.94
C PHE A 17 3.82 -11.66 -8.65
N VAL A 18 5.08 -11.60 -8.21
CA VAL A 18 5.85 -12.82 -7.85
C VAL A 18 5.17 -13.58 -6.71
N VAL A 19 4.82 -12.90 -5.61
CA VAL A 19 4.13 -13.50 -4.46
C VAL A 19 2.81 -14.14 -4.89
N LYS A 20 2.07 -13.49 -5.80
CA LYS A 20 0.82 -14.00 -6.34
C LYS A 20 1.00 -15.34 -7.06
N HIS A 21 2.05 -15.47 -7.86
CA HIS A 21 2.37 -16.69 -8.61
C HIS A 21 3.03 -17.79 -7.76
N LEU A 22 3.59 -17.44 -6.61
CA LEU A 22 4.12 -18.41 -5.65
C LEU A 22 3.03 -19.01 -4.76
N ILE A 23 2.10 -18.19 -4.28
CA ILE A 23 1.06 -18.63 -3.33
C ILE A 23 -0.13 -19.25 -4.07
N GLN A 24 -0.47 -18.73 -5.26
CA GLN A 24 -1.51 -19.28 -6.14
C GLN A 24 -2.87 -19.54 -5.46
N ARG A 25 -3.22 -18.71 -4.46
CA ARG A 25 -4.46 -18.88 -3.70
C ARG A 25 -5.67 -18.66 -4.61
N ALA A 26 -6.57 -19.65 -4.68
CA ALA A 26 -7.85 -19.51 -5.37
C ALA A 26 -8.73 -18.42 -4.72
N ARG A 27 -9.59 -17.77 -5.52
CA ARG A 27 -10.55 -16.77 -5.03
C ARG A 27 -11.72 -17.41 -4.26
N PRO A 28 -12.47 -16.62 -3.47
CA PRO A 28 -13.74 -17.06 -2.89
C PRO A 28 -14.75 -17.51 -3.96
N ALA A 29 -15.57 -18.50 -3.63
CA ALA A 29 -16.65 -18.95 -4.51
C ALA A 29 -17.67 -17.82 -4.73
N GLY A 30 -18.13 -17.65 -5.98
CA GLY A 30 -19.09 -16.60 -6.33
C GLY A 30 -18.48 -15.22 -6.60
N HIS A 31 -17.15 -15.13 -6.79
CA HIS A 31 -16.52 -13.91 -7.29
C HIS A 31 -17.04 -13.54 -8.70
N MET A 32 -16.85 -12.28 -9.10
CA MET A 32 -17.30 -11.83 -10.42
C MET A 32 -16.52 -12.55 -11.54
N PRO A 33 -17.15 -12.91 -12.68
CA PRO A 33 -16.47 -13.60 -13.77
C PRO A 33 -15.31 -12.80 -14.39
N ILE A 34 -15.34 -11.47 -14.24
CA ILE A 34 -14.28 -10.58 -14.73
C ILE A 34 -13.02 -10.62 -13.87
N ASP A 35 -13.11 -11.11 -12.64
CA ASP A 35 -11.96 -11.25 -11.76
C ASP A 35 -11.13 -12.47 -12.19
N ASP A 36 -9.97 -12.24 -12.81
CA ASP A 36 -9.04 -13.27 -13.29
C ASP A 36 -7.78 -13.42 -12.41
N GLY A 37 -7.12 -14.58 -12.45
CA GLY A 37 -5.93 -14.87 -11.64
C GLY A 37 -6.17 -15.20 -10.16
N PHE A 38 -5.11 -15.07 -9.35
CA PHE A 38 -5.10 -15.51 -7.95
C PHE A 38 -5.54 -14.43 -6.95
N SER A 39 -6.02 -14.88 -5.79
CA SER A 39 -6.58 -14.05 -4.71
C SER A 39 -5.52 -13.31 -3.90
N PHE A 40 -4.41 -13.96 -3.54
CA PHE A 40 -3.40 -13.34 -2.68
C PHE A 40 -2.20 -12.84 -3.50
N PRO A 41 -1.65 -11.64 -3.23
CA PRO A 41 -2.27 -10.54 -2.48
C PRO A 41 -3.31 -9.78 -3.31
N SER A 42 -4.12 -8.97 -2.65
CA SER A 42 -5.06 -8.03 -3.29
C SER A 42 -4.31 -6.82 -3.84
N GLY A 43 -4.28 -6.68 -5.17
CA GLY A 43 -3.61 -5.56 -5.84
C GLY A 43 -4.25 -4.20 -5.52
N HIS A 44 -5.60 -4.14 -5.48
CA HIS A 44 -6.33 -2.93 -5.09
C HIS A 44 -5.97 -2.52 -3.66
N THR A 45 -5.95 -3.47 -2.73
CA THR A 45 -5.60 -3.16 -1.34
C THR A 45 -4.13 -2.79 -1.19
N LEU A 46 -3.22 -3.46 -1.90
CA LEU A 46 -1.80 -3.17 -1.86
C LEU A 46 -1.50 -1.77 -2.40
N GLY A 47 -2.00 -1.43 -3.59
CA GLY A 47 -1.77 -0.12 -4.21
C GLY A 47 -2.39 1.03 -3.41
N MET A 48 -3.65 0.88 -2.98
CA MET A 48 -4.32 1.89 -2.17
C MET A 48 -3.69 2.01 -0.78
N GLY A 49 -3.27 0.89 -0.19
CA GLY A 49 -2.53 0.87 1.06
C GLY A 49 -1.24 1.67 0.95
N ILE A 50 -0.41 1.39 -0.06
CA ILE A 50 0.85 2.11 -0.31
C ILE A 50 0.59 3.60 -0.45
N LEU A 51 -0.40 4.00 -1.26
CA LEU A 51 -0.74 5.40 -1.46
C LEU A 51 -1.12 6.09 -0.15
N VAL A 52 -2.07 5.52 0.60
CA VAL A 52 -2.57 6.10 1.86
C VAL A 52 -1.47 6.17 2.92
N ILE A 53 -0.71 5.09 3.10
CA ILE A 53 0.39 5.03 4.07
C ILE A 53 1.47 6.05 3.71
N TRP A 54 1.85 6.15 2.43
CA TRP A 54 2.82 7.12 1.97
C TRP A 54 2.34 8.56 2.15
N LEU A 55 1.06 8.85 1.88
CA LEU A 55 0.48 10.17 2.12
C LEU A 55 0.60 10.55 3.60
N ILE A 56 0.17 9.67 4.51
CA ILE A 56 0.16 9.91 5.96
C ILE A 56 1.59 10.04 6.51
N MET A 57 2.52 9.16 6.11
CA MET A 57 3.86 9.09 6.69
C MET A 57 4.85 10.07 6.06
N VAL A 58 4.71 10.37 4.77
CA VAL A 58 5.76 11.07 4.00
C VAL A 58 5.31 12.45 3.54
N LEU A 59 4.12 12.56 2.94
CA LEU A 59 3.70 13.79 2.25
C LEU A 59 2.99 14.77 3.19
N LEU A 60 1.92 14.34 3.85
CA LEU A 60 1.07 15.20 4.66
C LEU A 60 1.81 15.90 5.81
N PRO A 61 2.78 15.27 6.52
CA PRO A 61 3.55 15.96 7.55
C PRO A 61 4.36 17.17 7.04
N LYS A 62 4.68 17.20 5.74
CA LYS A 62 5.45 18.29 5.10
C LYS A 62 4.57 19.43 4.59
N ILE A 63 3.34 19.11 4.16
CA ILE A 63 2.41 20.07 3.56
C ILE A 63 1.45 20.65 4.60
N LEU A 64 0.90 19.81 5.48
CA LEU A 64 -0.09 20.22 6.48
C LEU A 64 0.60 20.54 7.81
N LYS A 65 0.87 21.83 8.04
CA LYS A 65 1.43 22.32 9.30
C LYS A 65 0.42 22.32 10.45
N ASN A 66 -0.88 22.49 10.15
CA ASN A 66 -1.94 22.44 11.16
C ASN A 66 -2.21 20.99 11.56
N ARG A 67 -1.92 20.66 12.84
CA ARG A 67 -2.08 19.32 13.40
C ARG A 67 -3.53 18.83 13.36
N THR A 68 -4.49 19.69 13.66
CA THR A 68 -5.92 19.33 13.67
C THR A 68 -6.39 18.98 12.26
N THR A 69 -6.07 19.82 11.27
CA THR A 69 -6.38 19.53 9.86
C THR A 69 -5.73 18.22 9.41
N ARG A 70 -4.46 17.99 9.77
CA ARG A 70 -3.77 16.75 9.42
C ARG A 70 -4.46 15.51 9.99
N ILE A 71 -4.83 15.53 11.28
CA ILE A 71 -5.53 14.41 11.92
C ILE A 71 -6.83 14.08 11.18
N TRP A 72 -7.63 15.10 10.83
CA TRP A 72 -8.87 14.88 10.09
C TRP A 72 -8.63 14.27 8.71
N VAL A 73 -7.61 14.75 7.99
CA VAL A 73 -7.23 14.18 6.69
C VAL A 73 -6.76 12.73 6.84
N ASP A 74 -5.92 12.43 7.83
CA ASP A 74 -5.45 11.07 8.11
C ASP A 74 -6.63 10.12 8.39
N VAL A 75 -7.59 10.55 9.21
CA VAL A 75 -8.82 9.78 9.52
C VAL A 75 -9.63 9.50 8.25
N VAL A 76 -9.86 10.51 7.40
CA VAL A 76 -10.60 10.34 6.14
C VAL A 76 -9.90 9.32 5.23
N LEU A 77 -8.58 9.40 5.12
CA LEU A 77 -7.80 8.46 4.30
C LEU A 77 -7.86 7.02 4.85
N LEU A 78 -7.79 6.85 6.17
CA LEU A 78 -7.91 5.53 6.80
C LEU A 78 -9.32 4.94 6.65
N ILE A 79 -10.37 5.76 6.80
CA ILE A 79 -11.75 5.33 6.54
C ILE A 79 -11.90 4.87 5.10
N TRP A 80 -11.40 5.67 4.15
CA TRP A 80 -11.45 5.31 2.74
C TRP A 80 -10.71 4.00 2.43
N LEU A 81 -9.51 3.81 2.98
CA LEU A 81 -8.78 2.55 2.85
C LEU A 81 -9.58 1.37 3.42
N GLY A 82 -10.22 1.55 4.58
CA GLY A 82 -11.12 0.57 5.18
C GLY A 82 -12.29 0.23 4.25
N LEU A 83 -12.92 1.22 3.61
CA LEU A 83 -13.99 0.99 2.63
C LEU A 83 -13.50 0.21 1.40
N VAL A 84 -12.30 0.52 0.89
CA VAL A 84 -11.69 -0.25 -0.20
C VAL A 84 -11.50 -1.70 0.22
N MET A 85 -10.94 -1.94 1.40
CA MET A 85 -10.75 -3.27 1.98
C MET A 85 -12.08 -4.04 2.11
N CYS A 86 -13.10 -3.41 2.69
CA CYS A 86 -14.44 -4.00 2.82
C CYS A 86 -15.07 -4.32 1.46
N SER A 87 -14.91 -3.45 0.46
CA SER A 87 -15.44 -3.69 -0.89
C SER A 87 -14.89 -4.98 -1.51
N ARG A 88 -13.61 -5.30 -1.27
CA ARG A 88 -12.96 -6.49 -1.83
C ARG A 88 -13.48 -7.78 -1.21
N VAL A 89 -13.81 -7.74 0.09
CA VAL A 89 -14.41 -8.87 0.80
C VAL A 89 -15.88 -9.02 0.45
N TYR A 90 -16.63 -7.91 0.42
CA TYR A 90 -18.06 -7.90 0.10
C TYR A 90 -18.36 -8.44 -1.29
N LEU A 91 -17.54 -8.08 -2.28
CA LEU A 91 -17.68 -8.57 -3.66
C LEU A 91 -17.12 -9.99 -3.86
N LEU A 92 -16.69 -10.65 -2.79
CA LEU A 92 -16.08 -11.98 -2.81
C LEU A 92 -14.84 -12.07 -3.71
N ALA A 93 -14.21 -10.94 -4.03
CA ALA A 93 -13.00 -10.88 -4.85
C ALA A 93 -11.77 -11.40 -4.07
N HIS A 94 -11.77 -11.22 -2.75
CA HIS A 94 -10.66 -11.56 -1.86
C HIS A 94 -11.15 -12.02 -0.49
N TYR A 95 -10.39 -12.90 0.15
CA TYR A 95 -10.61 -13.25 1.55
C TYR A 95 -10.16 -12.10 2.48
N PRO A 96 -10.72 -11.98 3.70
CA PRO A 96 -10.25 -11.00 4.67
C PRO A 96 -8.74 -11.06 4.94
N SER A 97 -8.17 -12.26 4.97
CA SER A 97 -6.72 -12.45 5.14
C SER A 97 -5.88 -11.96 3.96
N ASP A 98 -6.42 -11.96 2.73
CA ASP A 98 -5.71 -11.40 1.57
C ASP A 98 -5.58 -9.90 1.71
N VAL A 99 -6.66 -9.26 2.13
CA VAL A 99 -6.75 -7.81 2.29
C VAL A 99 -5.88 -7.35 3.46
N CYS A 100 -5.93 -8.04 4.60
CA CYS A 100 -5.04 -7.76 5.75
C CYS A 100 -3.56 -8.00 5.43
N GLY A 101 -3.24 -9.10 4.73
CA GLY A 101 -1.87 -9.40 4.32
C GLY A 101 -1.32 -8.38 3.33
N SER A 102 -2.17 -7.89 2.41
CA SER A 102 -1.79 -6.82 1.46
C SER A 102 -1.53 -5.50 2.18
N LEU A 103 -2.31 -5.18 3.22
CA LEU A 103 -2.08 -3.99 4.04
C LEU A 103 -0.76 -4.09 4.83
N ALA A 104 -0.49 -5.24 5.45
CA ALA A 104 0.78 -5.49 6.14
C ALA A 104 1.97 -5.37 5.18
N PHE A 105 1.82 -5.93 3.96
CA PHE A 105 2.83 -5.79 2.92
C PHE A 105 3.02 -4.32 2.52
N ALA A 106 1.95 -3.56 2.30
CA ALA A 106 2.03 -2.14 1.99
C ALA A 106 2.80 -1.34 3.06
N LEU A 107 2.48 -1.54 4.35
CA LEU A 107 3.15 -0.89 5.48
C LEU A 107 4.65 -1.20 5.51
N MET A 108 4.99 -2.49 5.42
CA MET A 108 6.39 -2.93 5.39
C MET A 108 7.15 -2.33 4.20
N TRP A 109 6.56 -2.39 3.01
CA TRP A 109 7.23 -1.99 1.77
C TRP A 109 7.49 -0.49 1.68
N VAL A 110 6.51 0.34 2.08
CA VAL A 110 6.72 1.80 2.19
C VAL A 110 7.86 2.10 3.14
N GLY A 111 7.90 1.46 4.32
CA GLY A 111 8.97 1.66 5.30
C GLY A 111 10.37 1.29 4.75
N ILE A 112 10.49 0.14 4.08
CA ILE A 112 11.75 -0.32 3.49
C ILE A 112 12.23 0.65 2.40
N VAL A 113 11.37 1.01 1.46
CA VAL A 113 11.76 1.87 0.32
C VAL A 113 12.13 3.26 0.80
N GLU A 114 11.35 3.86 1.71
CA GLU A 114 11.67 5.19 2.25
C GLU A 114 12.97 5.18 3.06
N LEU A 115 13.20 4.16 3.89
CA LEU A 115 14.47 4.02 4.64
C LEU A 115 15.67 3.86 3.69
N PHE A 116 15.53 3.01 2.67
CA PHE A 116 16.58 2.79 1.68
C PHE A 116 16.92 4.07 0.91
N LEU A 117 15.90 4.77 0.40
CA LEU A 117 16.09 6.01 -0.35
C LEU A 117 16.67 7.12 0.54
N HIS A 118 16.24 7.20 1.80
CA HIS A 118 16.79 8.15 2.76
C HIS A 118 18.27 7.89 3.05
N ASN A 119 18.65 6.63 3.30
CA ASN A 119 20.03 6.25 3.54
C ASN A 119 20.92 6.47 2.31
N MET A 120 20.41 6.17 1.11
CA MET A 120 21.11 6.41 -0.14
C MET A 120 21.33 7.91 -0.38
N ALA A 121 20.31 8.73 -0.13
CA ALA A 121 20.42 10.18 -0.25
C ALA A 121 21.45 10.76 0.73
N LYS A 122 21.44 10.32 2.00
CA LYS A 122 22.46 10.72 2.99
C LYS A 122 23.87 10.38 2.52
N LYS A 123 24.08 9.17 2.00
CA LYS A 123 25.39 8.70 1.52
C LYS A 123 25.88 9.46 0.29
N LEU A 124 25.00 9.72 -0.69
CA LEU A 124 25.36 10.41 -1.94
C LEU A 124 25.71 11.88 -1.71
N TRP A 125 25.08 12.53 -0.73
CA TRP A 125 25.31 13.96 -0.45
C TRP A 125 26.26 14.21 0.72
N ASN A 126 26.83 13.16 1.33
CA ASN A 126 27.74 13.27 2.47
C ASN A 126 27.17 14.09 3.64
N ILE A 127 25.85 14.05 3.82
CA ILE A 127 25.14 14.83 4.84
C ILE A 127 25.07 14.01 6.13
N ASN A 128 25.95 14.33 7.08
CA ASN A 128 25.84 13.91 8.49
C ASN A 128 24.96 14.92 9.23
N ILE A 129 23.67 14.59 9.40
CA ILE A 129 22.77 15.20 10.40
C ILE A 129 22.33 14.11 11.35
#